data_AF-A0A7V3L067-F1
#
_entry.id   AF-A0A7V3L067-F1
#
_cell.length_a   1.000
_cell.length_b   1.000
_cell.length_c   1.000
_cell.angle_alpha   90.00
_cell.angle_beta   90.00
_cell.angle_gamma   90.00
#
_symmetry.space_group_name_H-M   'P 1'
#
loop_
_entity.id
_entity.type
_entity.pdbx_description
1 polymer ?
#
loop_
_entity_poly.entity_id
_entity_poly.type
_entity_poly.pdbx_seq_one_letter_code
_entity_poly.pdbx_strand_id
1 'polypeptide(L)'
;MPIMQPRIESMNRRDLQDLQMERLQIVVNQAYAHVDFYRRKFDEAGLSPDDIKTLTDIRKLPFTTRQDLMDNYPYGLFAVPLRDVVCLQFPSGLYGNPIVIGYTQEDLRIWREMVARIMVGVGITEHDVIQVAFNYGLFLGAMRFNQSAELIGAAVVPTSITSAEIQLRIMQDFRSTVLASTPSFALHIVETMQKRRIPRANLSLRIGLLGAEPWPEEVRQIIEAELGLRAYDIYGVLELVEPGVAGECPARQGLHINEDHFLAEIIDPV
;
A
#
# COMPACT_ATOMS: atom_id res chain seq x y z
N MET A 1 15.61 -13.84 5.66
CA MET A 1 14.76 -12.87 4.94
C MET A 1 15.56 -11.58 4.86
N PRO A 2 15.73 -10.98 3.67
CA PRO A 2 16.30 -9.63 3.59
C PRO A 2 15.38 -8.65 4.31
N ILE A 3 15.98 -7.72 5.06
CA ILE A 3 15.28 -6.75 5.92
C ILE A 3 15.85 -5.38 5.58
N MET A 4 14.99 -4.43 5.19
CA MET A 4 15.40 -3.11 4.74
C MET A 4 15.76 -2.19 5.92
N GLN A 5 14.99 -2.30 7.00
CA GLN A 5 15.07 -1.48 8.21
C GLN A 5 15.14 -2.40 9.44
N PRO A 6 16.28 -3.08 9.71
CA PRO A 6 16.37 -4.08 10.77
C PRO A 6 15.93 -3.60 12.15
N ARG A 7 16.24 -2.33 12.49
CA ARG A 7 15.84 -1.75 13.78
C ARG A 7 14.33 -1.66 13.98
N ILE A 8 13.56 -1.50 12.90
CA ILE A 8 12.10 -1.40 12.94
C ILE A 8 11.46 -2.77 12.73
N GLU A 9 11.88 -3.49 11.69
CA GLU A 9 11.28 -4.76 11.28
C GLU A 9 11.54 -5.91 12.26
N SER A 10 12.62 -5.84 13.06
CA SER A 10 12.89 -6.81 14.13
C SER A 10 12.76 -6.21 15.53
N MET A 11 12.02 -5.11 15.66
CA MET A 11 11.76 -4.47 16.95
C MET A 11 10.99 -5.44 17.86
N ASN A 12 11.37 -5.50 19.14
CA ASN A 12 10.61 -6.31 20.09
C ASN A 12 9.25 -5.65 20.37
N ARG A 13 8.28 -6.44 20.85
CA ARG A 13 6.90 -5.98 21.03
C ARG A 13 6.77 -4.78 21.97
N ARG A 14 7.60 -4.69 23.01
CA ARG A 14 7.56 -3.59 23.98
C ARG A 14 8.03 -2.29 23.34
N ASP A 15 9.20 -2.31 22.71
CA ASP A 15 9.77 -1.13 22.05
C ASP A 15 8.83 -0.64 20.93
N LEU A 16 8.16 -1.56 20.22
CA LEU A 16 7.17 -1.21 19.20
C LEU A 16 5.93 -0.56 19.80
N GLN A 17 5.45 -1.03 20.97
CA GLN A 17 4.33 -0.39 21.67
C GLN A 17 4.70 1.01 22.17
N ASP A 18 5.94 1.20 22.65
CA ASP A 18 6.43 2.51 23.07
C ASP A 18 6.48 3.48 21.86
N LEU A 19 7.00 3.04 20.71
CA LEU A 19 6.99 3.82 19.46
C LEU A 19 5.56 4.15 18.98
N GLN A 20 4.66 3.17 19.02
CA GLN A 20 3.26 3.37 18.65
C GLN A 20 2.59 4.37 19.58
N MET A 21 2.89 4.34 20.88
CA MET A 21 2.32 5.26 21.85
C MET A 21 2.77 6.69 21.59
N GLU A 22 4.07 6.89 21.35
CA GLU A 22 4.63 8.20 20.99
C GLU A 22 3.95 8.76 19.73
N ARG A 23 3.87 7.94 18.66
CA ARG A 23 3.24 8.36 17.40
C ARG A 23 1.74 8.61 17.54
N LEU A 24 1.03 7.78 18.31
CA LEU A 24 -0.40 7.98 18.59
C LEU A 24 -0.64 9.32 19.28
N GLN A 25 0.17 9.68 20.29
CA GLN A 25 0.03 10.99 20.95
C GLN A 25 0.25 12.14 19.98
N ILE A 26 1.26 12.06 19.10
CA ILE A 26 1.52 13.07 18.09
C ILE A 26 0.29 13.24 17.18
N VAL A 27 -0.22 12.14 16.62
CA VAL A 27 -1.36 12.15 15.69
C VAL A 27 -2.62 12.71 16.35
N VAL A 28 -2.92 12.28 17.58
CA VAL A 28 -4.10 12.73 18.33
C VAL A 28 -4.02 14.23 18.64
N ASN A 29 -2.85 14.72 19.08
CA ASN A 29 -2.64 16.14 19.34
C ASN A 29 -2.77 16.98 18.06
N GLN A 30 -2.18 16.53 16.96
CA GLN A 30 -2.27 17.23 15.68
C GLN A 30 -3.70 17.28 15.16
N ALA A 31 -4.42 16.16 15.20
CA ALA A 31 -5.81 16.09 14.79
C ALA A 31 -6.69 17.06 15.59
N TYR A 32 -6.57 17.06 16.92
CA TYR A 32 -7.34 17.95 17.78
C TYR A 32 -6.99 19.43 17.59
N ALA A 33 -5.69 19.75 17.44
CA ALA A 33 -5.23 21.14 17.33
C ALA A 33 -5.56 21.76 15.97
N HIS A 34 -5.41 21.00 14.89
CA HIS A 34 -5.37 21.53 13.52
C HIS A 34 -6.57 21.17 12.65
N VAL A 35 -7.42 20.22 13.06
CA VAL A 35 -8.56 19.77 12.25
C VAL A 35 -9.86 19.99 13.02
N ASP A 36 -10.66 20.96 12.57
CA ASP A 36 -11.89 21.36 13.26
C ASP A 36 -12.91 20.22 13.40
N PHE A 37 -12.95 19.30 12.43
CA PHE A 37 -13.77 18.09 12.53
C PHE A 37 -13.38 17.24 13.75
N TYR A 38 -12.09 16.92 13.91
CA TYR A 38 -11.62 16.11 15.04
C TYR A 38 -11.75 16.83 16.37
N ARG A 39 -11.48 18.14 16.40
CA ARG A 39 -11.70 18.98 17.59
C ARG A 39 -13.15 18.86 18.08
N ARG A 40 -14.13 19.09 17.20
CA ARG A 40 -15.57 18.96 17.53
C ARG A 40 -15.92 17.55 18.00
N LYS A 41 -15.47 16.53 17.27
CA LYS A 41 -15.78 15.12 17.57
C LYS A 41 -15.23 14.69 18.94
N PHE A 42 -14.08 15.23 19.33
CA PHE A 42 -13.48 15.01 20.64
C PHE A 42 -14.22 15.76 21.74
N ASP A 43 -14.52 17.05 21.52
CA ASP A 43 -15.24 17.89 22.47
C ASP A 43 -16.65 17.32 22.76
N GLU A 44 -17.36 16.84 21.74
CA GLU A 44 -18.67 16.20 21.86
C GLU A 44 -18.61 14.87 22.64
N ALA A 45 -17.50 14.15 22.52
CA ALA A 45 -17.22 12.95 23.31
C ALA A 45 -16.70 13.26 24.72
N GLY A 46 -16.45 14.53 25.06
CA GLY A 46 -15.86 14.94 26.32
C GLY A 46 -14.41 14.49 26.50
N LEU A 47 -13.65 14.38 25.40
CA LEU A 47 -12.28 13.89 25.37
C LEU A 47 -11.29 14.99 25.01
N SER A 48 -10.12 14.92 25.64
CA SER A 48 -8.93 15.70 25.30
C SER A 48 -7.79 14.77 24.87
N PRO A 49 -6.78 15.27 24.12
CA PRO A 49 -5.58 14.47 23.81
C PRO A 49 -4.89 13.86 25.03
N ASP A 50 -4.94 14.53 26.19
CA ASP A 50 -4.33 14.09 27.44
C ASP A 50 -5.01 12.85 28.06
N ASP A 51 -6.19 12.48 27.58
CA ASP A 51 -6.92 11.27 28.01
C ASP A 51 -6.37 9.98 27.38
N ILE A 52 -5.44 10.11 26.42
CA ILE A 52 -4.80 8.99 25.70
C ILE A 52 -3.41 8.75 26.30
N LYS A 53 -3.34 7.85 27.29
CA LYS A 53 -2.12 7.57 28.09
C LYS A 53 -1.52 6.19 27.81
N THR A 54 -2.32 5.32 27.21
CA THR A 54 -1.96 3.96 26.82
C THR A 54 -2.53 3.65 25.44
N LEU A 55 -1.95 2.68 24.74
CA LEU A 55 -2.48 2.25 23.44
C LEU A 55 -3.93 1.77 23.51
N THR A 56 -4.35 1.21 24.64
CA THR A 56 -5.74 0.78 24.85
C THR A 56 -6.74 1.93 24.95
N ASP A 57 -6.28 3.15 25.24
CA ASP A 57 -7.14 4.33 25.32
C ASP A 57 -7.65 4.78 23.94
N ILE A 58 -7.08 4.26 22.84
CA ILE A 58 -7.58 4.55 21.48
C ILE A 58 -9.08 4.24 21.34
N ARG A 59 -9.58 3.23 22.07
CA ARG A 59 -11.00 2.84 22.08
C ARG A 59 -11.94 3.91 22.63
N LYS A 60 -11.41 4.93 23.32
CA LYS A 60 -12.19 6.10 23.73
C LYS A 60 -12.47 7.01 22.55
N LEU A 61 -11.56 7.06 21.57
CA LEU A 61 -11.69 7.95 20.43
C LEU A 61 -12.86 7.50 19.54
N PRO A 62 -13.67 8.44 19.05
CA PRO A 62 -14.77 8.12 18.16
C PRO A 62 -14.25 7.75 16.77
N PHE A 63 -14.88 6.75 16.13
CA PHE A 63 -14.50 6.29 14.79
C PHE A 63 -14.64 7.36 13.71
N THR A 64 -13.70 7.43 12.78
CA THR A 64 -13.87 8.14 11.51
C THR A 64 -14.45 7.21 10.46
N THR A 65 -15.56 7.61 9.86
CA THR A 65 -16.28 6.85 8.83
C THR A 65 -15.99 7.39 7.44
N ARG A 66 -16.34 6.61 6.42
CA ARG A 66 -16.29 7.07 5.03
C ARG A 66 -17.14 8.32 4.79
N GLN A 67 -18.30 8.43 5.45
CA GLN A 67 -19.19 9.58 5.33
C GLN A 67 -18.53 10.84 5.89
N ASP A 68 -17.81 10.73 7.02
CA ASP A 68 -17.07 11.86 7.60
C ASP A 68 -16.06 12.44 6.59
N LEU A 69 -15.37 11.60 5.83
CA LEU A 69 -14.44 12.04 4.78
C LEU A 69 -15.17 12.80 3.65
N MET A 70 -16.33 12.30 3.23
CA MET A 70 -17.15 12.91 2.17
C MET A 70 -17.77 14.25 2.61
N ASP A 71 -18.20 14.36 3.86
CA ASP A 71 -18.82 15.58 4.41
C ASP A 71 -17.80 16.72 4.59
N ASN A 72 -16.52 16.39 4.71
CA ASN A 72 -15.42 17.35 4.86
C ASN A 72 -14.62 17.57 3.56
N TYR A 73 -15.17 17.18 2.40
CA TYR A 73 -14.59 17.48 1.10
C TYR A 73 -14.44 19.01 0.88
N PRO A 74 -13.38 19.48 0.20
CA PRO A 74 -12.23 18.71 -0.31
C PRO A 74 -11.06 18.59 0.68
N TYR A 75 -10.94 19.51 1.64
CA TYR A 75 -9.71 19.67 2.44
C TYR A 75 -10.00 19.77 3.95
N GLY A 76 -11.24 19.58 4.39
CA GLY A 76 -11.67 19.82 5.78
C GLY A 76 -10.99 18.92 6.83
N LEU A 77 -10.32 17.86 6.39
CA LEU A 77 -9.55 16.94 7.24
C LEU A 77 -8.03 17.09 7.10
N PHE A 78 -7.54 18.06 6.33
CA PHE A 78 -6.11 18.28 6.21
C PHE A 78 -5.60 18.95 7.50
N ALA A 79 -4.59 18.34 8.13
CA ALA A 79 -3.95 18.88 9.33
C ALA A 79 -2.83 19.90 9.02
N VAL A 80 -2.60 20.18 7.74
CA VAL A 80 -1.58 21.14 7.24
C VAL A 80 -2.22 22.03 6.16
N PRO A 81 -1.73 23.27 5.97
CA PRO A 81 -2.26 24.13 4.91
C PRO A 81 -1.94 23.55 3.52
N LEU A 82 -2.81 23.82 2.54
CA LEU A 82 -2.71 23.27 1.18
C LEU A 82 -1.36 23.54 0.49
N ARG A 83 -0.64 24.62 0.85
CA ARG A 83 0.69 24.92 0.32
C ARG A 83 1.76 23.88 0.69
N ASP A 84 1.54 23.10 1.75
CA ASP A 84 2.46 22.06 2.21
C ASP A 84 2.10 20.69 1.62
N VAL A 85 0.95 20.60 0.91
CA VAL A 85 0.48 19.40 0.20
C VAL A 85 1.06 19.39 -1.21
N VAL A 86 1.80 18.33 -1.54
CA VAL A 86 2.49 18.17 -2.84
C VAL A 86 1.79 17.18 -3.76
N CYS A 87 0.83 16.40 -3.25
CA CYS A 87 0.09 15.42 -4.02
C CYS A 87 -1.33 15.26 -3.48
N LEU A 88 -2.31 15.14 -4.39
CA LEU A 88 -3.70 14.85 -4.07
C LEU A 88 -4.10 13.55 -4.76
N GLN A 89 -4.80 12.69 -4.03
CA GLN A 89 -5.38 11.45 -4.54
C GLN A 89 -6.88 11.43 -4.28
N PHE A 90 -7.63 10.91 -5.23
CA PHE A 90 -9.08 10.77 -5.17
C PHE A 90 -9.47 9.48 -5.92
N PRO A 91 -10.61 8.87 -5.60
CA PRO A 91 -11.05 7.65 -6.27
C PRO A 91 -11.38 7.92 -7.74
N SER A 92 -11.37 6.87 -8.57
CA SER A 92 -11.57 6.94 -10.03
C SER A 92 -12.95 7.46 -10.49
N GLY A 93 -13.82 7.88 -9.58
CA GLY A 93 -15.14 8.46 -9.88
C GLY A 93 -15.47 9.63 -8.95
N LEU A 94 -16.02 10.70 -9.53
CA LEU A 94 -16.50 11.89 -8.83
C LEU A 94 -18.03 11.88 -8.80
N TYR A 95 -18.63 11.04 -7.96
CA TYR A 95 -20.08 11.09 -7.69
C TYR A 95 -20.31 11.71 -6.31
N GLY A 96 -21.13 12.77 -6.23
CA GLY A 96 -21.34 13.53 -5.00
C GLY A 96 -20.07 14.24 -4.53
N ASN A 97 -19.82 14.25 -3.23
CA ASN A 97 -18.56 14.70 -2.63
C ASN A 97 -17.60 13.51 -2.52
N PRO A 98 -16.55 13.43 -3.36
CA PRO A 98 -15.58 12.33 -3.30
C PRO A 98 -14.67 12.46 -2.08
N ILE A 99 -13.95 11.40 -1.75
CA ILE A 99 -12.86 11.46 -0.78
C ILE A 99 -11.62 12.03 -1.47
N VAL A 100 -10.92 12.95 -0.80
CA VAL A 100 -9.64 13.49 -1.25
C VAL A 100 -8.61 13.29 -0.14
N ILE A 101 -7.49 12.68 -0.50
CA ILE A 101 -6.35 12.45 0.38
C ILE A 101 -5.21 13.35 -0.09
N GLY A 102 -4.65 14.12 0.84
CA GLY A 102 -3.51 15.00 0.61
C GLY A 102 -2.26 14.44 1.23
N TYR A 103 -1.13 14.59 0.54
CA TYR A 103 0.17 14.15 1.01
C TYR A 103 1.18 15.28 0.99
N THR A 104 1.92 15.44 2.10
CA THR A 104 3.13 16.25 2.17
C THR A 104 4.32 15.51 1.55
N GLN A 105 5.43 16.23 1.36
CA GLN A 105 6.66 15.63 0.86
C GLN A 105 7.17 14.49 1.77
N GLU A 106 6.96 14.62 3.08
CA GLU A 106 7.37 13.62 4.07
C GLU A 106 6.47 12.39 4.03
N ASP A 107 5.16 12.57 3.87
CA ASP A 107 4.22 11.45 3.71
C ASP A 107 4.59 10.60 2.49
N LEU A 108 5.00 11.25 1.38
CA LEU A 108 5.46 10.55 0.19
C LEU A 108 6.76 9.79 0.39
N ARG A 109 7.66 10.31 1.24
CA ARG A 109 8.91 9.65 1.61
C ARG A 109 8.63 8.40 2.44
N ILE A 110 7.76 8.51 3.44
CA ILE A 110 7.35 7.39 4.29
C ILE A 110 6.66 6.32 3.45
N TRP A 111 5.75 6.72 2.55
CA TRP A 111 5.00 5.79 1.73
C TRP A 111 5.88 4.94 0.81
N ARG A 112 6.85 5.54 0.11
CA ARG A 112 7.80 4.75 -0.70
C ARG A 112 8.67 3.82 0.14
N GLU A 113 9.01 4.20 1.38
CA GLU A 113 9.79 3.33 2.27
C GLU A 113 8.99 2.12 2.74
N MET A 114 7.70 2.30 3.05
CA MET A 114 6.80 1.20 3.42
C MET A 114 6.62 0.19 2.28
N VAL A 115 6.45 0.67 1.05
CA VAL A 115 6.33 -0.21 -0.12
C VAL A 115 7.67 -0.90 -0.43
N ALA A 116 8.79 -0.16 -0.38
CA ALA A 116 10.12 -0.73 -0.56
C ALA A 116 10.44 -1.81 0.49
N ARG A 117 10.03 -1.61 1.74
CA ARG A 117 10.18 -2.59 2.83
C ARG A 117 9.52 -3.92 2.47
N ILE A 118 8.29 -3.89 1.97
CA ILE A 118 7.56 -5.10 1.53
C ILE A 118 8.27 -5.75 0.34
N MET A 119 8.69 -4.95 -0.64
CA MET A 119 9.42 -5.44 -1.82
C MET A 119 10.72 -6.16 -1.43
N VAL A 120 11.53 -5.54 -0.56
CA VAL A 120 12.75 -6.15 -0.03
C VAL A 120 12.41 -7.40 0.78
N GLY A 121 11.36 -7.38 1.61
CA GLY A 121 10.94 -8.51 2.43
C GLY A 121 10.64 -9.79 1.63
N VAL A 122 10.09 -9.66 0.42
CA VAL A 122 9.86 -10.79 -0.51
C VAL A 122 11.09 -11.15 -1.36
N GLY A 123 12.18 -10.42 -1.21
CA GLY A 123 13.47 -10.69 -1.85
C GLY A 123 13.73 -9.92 -3.13
N ILE A 124 13.10 -8.77 -3.36
CA ILE A 124 13.46 -7.84 -4.44
C ILE A 124 14.76 -7.10 -4.08
N THR A 125 15.62 -6.92 -5.07
CA THR A 125 16.97 -6.36 -4.96
C THR A 125 17.25 -5.39 -6.11
N GLU A 126 18.39 -4.73 -6.08
CA GLU A 126 18.90 -3.88 -7.16
C GLU A 126 19.16 -4.62 -8.48
N HIS A 127 19.19 -5.96 -8.45
CA HIS A 127 19.40 -6.80 -9.65
C HIS A 127 18.10 -7.12 -10.40
N ASP A 128 16.96 -6.62 -9.93
CA ASP A 128 15.66 -6.91 -10.52
C ASP A 128 15.22 -5.92 -11.59
N VAL A 129 14.44 -6.44 -12.53
CA VAL A 129 13.69 -5.66 -13.52
C VAL A 129 12.21 -5.84 -13.21
N ILE A 130 11.58 -4.77 -12.73
CA ILE A 130 10.22 -4.76 -12.20
C ILE A 130 9.27 -4.17 -13.22
N GLN A 131 8.37 -5.01 -13.71
CA GLN A 131 7.32 -4.60 -14.64
C GLN A 131 6.06 -4.21 -13.85
N VAL A 132 5.74 -2.92 -13.87
CA VAL A 132 4.62 -2.36 -13.10
C VAL A 132 3.41 -2.21 -14.02
N ALA A 133 2.54 -3.21 -13.97
CA ALA A 133 1.34 -3.38 -14.77
C ALA A 133 0.05 -2.96 -14.02
N PHE A 134 0.12 -1.83 -13.31
CA PHE A 134 -1.03 -1.17 -12.69
C PHE A 134 -1.42 0.10 -13.46
N ASN A 135 -2.69 0.53 -13.38
CA ASN A 135 -3.14 1.73 -14.08
C ASN A 135 -2.61 3.02 -13.43
N TYR A 136 -1.68 3.72 -14.09
CA TYR A 136 -1.08 4.96 -13.59
C TYR A 136 -2.01 6.17 -13.54
N GLY A 137 -3.11 6.16 -14.30
CA GLY A 137 -4.03 7.29 -14.35
C GLY A 137 -5.05 7.31 -13.21
N LEU A 138 -5.50 6.11 -12.79
CA LEU A 138 -6.56 5.97 -11.78
C LEU A 138 -6.04 5.46 -10.43
N PHE A 139 -4.86 4.85 -10.41
CA PHE A 139 -4.26 4.27 -9.21
C PHE A 139 -2.86 4.84 -9.00
N LEU A 140 -2.78 5.85 -8.11
CA LEU A 140 -1.52 6.51 -7.76
C LEU A 140 -0.48 5.54 -7.18
N GLY A 141 -0.94 4.43 -6.60
CA GLY A 141 -0.07 3.36 -6.10
C GLY A 141 0.88 2.78 -7.14
N ALA A 142 0.54 2.84 -8.44
CA ALA A 142 1.44 2.45 -9.52
C ALA A 142 2.75 3.28 -9.49
N MET A 143 2.66 4.59 -9.23
CA MET A 143 3.84 5.45 -9.10
C MET A 143 4.69 5.09 -7.87
N ARG A 144 4.08 4.53 -6.82
CA ARG A 144 4.80 4.16 -5.60
C ARG A 144 5.60 2.90 -5.77
N PHE A 145 5.12 1.93 -6.55
CA PHE A 145 5.96 0.81 -6.97
C PHE A 145 7.23 1.30 -7.67
N ASN A 146 7.13 2.32 -8.55
CA ASN A 146 8.30 2.86 -9.24
C ASN A 146 9.28 3.51 -8.27
N GLN A 147 8.80 4.45 -7.46
CA GLN A 147 9.66 5.17 -6.53
C GLN A 147 10.31 4.25 -5.49
N SER A 148 9.62 3.17 -5.13
CA SER A 148 10.14 2.16 -4.20
C SER A 148 11.17 1.25 -4.88
N ALA A 149 10.94 0.86 -6.14
CA ALA A 149 11.92 0.15 -6.95
C ALA A 149 13.19 0.98 -7.13
N GLU A 150 13.04 2.26 -7.48
CA GLU A 150 14.15 3.23 -7.61
C GLU A 150 14.91 3.39 -6.30
N LEU A 151 14.20 3.43 -5.15
CA LEU A 151 14.81 3.48 -3.83
C LEU A 151 15.64 2.23 -3.50
N ILE A 152 15.19 1.04 -3.95
CA ILE A 152 15.94 -0.22 -3.82
C ILE A 152 17.14 -0.27 -4.77
N GLY A 153 17.10 0.50 -5.87
CA GLY A 153 18.07 0.42 -6.97
C GLY A 153 17.68 -0.58 -8.05
N ALA A 154 16.46 -1.11 -8.03
CA ALA A 154 15.93 -2.01 -9.05
C ALA A 154 15.53 -1.23 -10.31
N ALA A 155 15.67 -1.86 -11.48
CA ALA A 155 15.19 -1.28 -12.73
C ALA A 155 13.66 -1.37 -12.80
N VAL A 156 13.00 -0.29 -13.21
CA VAL A 156 11.54 -0.24 -13.35
C VAL A 156 11.10 -0.12 -14.80
N VAL A 157 10.09 -0.89 -15.18
CA VAL A 157 9.43 -0.83 -16.49
C VAL A 157 7.96 -0.43 -16.26
N PRO A 158 7.61 0.86 -16.39
CA PRO A 158 6.27 1.36 -16.09
C PRO A 158 5.31 1.10 -17.27
N THR A 159 4.87 -0.15 -17.43
CA THR A 159 4.09 -0.59 -18.60
C THR A 159 2.61 -0.25 -18.53
N SER A 160 2.11 0.14 -17.35
CA SER A 160 0.69 0.39 -17.12
C SER A 160 -0.18 -0.79 -17.59
N ILE A 161 -1.42 -0.55 -18.00
CA ILE A 161 -2.34 -1.55 -18.55
C ILE A 161 -2.21 -1.70 -20.09
N THR A 162 -1.00 -1.62 -20.63
CA THR A 162 -0.75 -2.01 -22.04
C THR A 162 -1.16 -3.45 -22.28
N SER A 163 -1.49 -3.83 -23.52
CA SER A 163 -2.07 -5.14 -23.82
C SER A 163 -1.20 -6.29 -23.32
N ALA A 164 -1.82 -7.40 -22.91
CA ALA A 164 -1.10 -8.58 -22.43
C ALA A 164 -0.02 -9.09 -23.40
N GLU A 165 -0.22 -8.93 -24.71
CA GLU A 165 0.78 -9.27 -25.73
C GLU A 165 2.03 -8.39 -25.65
N ILE A 166 1.84 -7.09 -25.44
CA ILE A 166 2.95 -6.15 -25.22
C ILE A 166 3.63 -6.46 -23.88
N GLN A 167 2.86 -6.75 -22.82
CA GLN A 167 3.40 -7.13 -21.52
C GLN A 167 4.31 -8.35 -21.63
N LEU A 168 3.87 -9.42 -22.31
CA LEU A 168 4.65 -10.63 -22.51
C LEU A 168 5.90 -10.37 -23.34
N ARG A 169 5.80 -9.58 -24.41
CA ARG A 169 6.95 -9.19 -25.21
C ARG A 169 8.00 -8.45 -24.38
N ILE A 170 7.56 -7.49 -23.56
CA ILE A 170 8.45 -6.76 -22.65
C ILE A 170 9.09 -7.70 -21.64
N MET A 171 8.34 -8.63 -21.05
CA MET A 171 8.87 -9.63 -20.11
C MET A 171 9.99 -10.47 -20.74
N GLN A 172 9.84 -10.85 -22.02
CA GLN A 172 10.85 -11.62 -22.76
C GLN A 172 12.06 -10.76 -23.14
N ASP A 173 11.82 -9.58 -23.71
CA ASP A 173 12.87 -8.70 -24.26
C ASP A 173 13.72 -8.09 -23.15
N PHE A 174 13.11 -7.65 -22.05
CA PHE A 174 13.80 -7.00 -20.92
C PHE A 174 14.15 -7.97 -19.79
N ARG A 175 13.76 -9.25 -19.93
CA ARG A 175 13.95 -10.28 -18.92
C ARG A 175 13.44 -9.85 -17.55
N SER A 176 12.22 -9.30 -17.52
CA SER A 176 11.55 -8.90 -16.28
C SER A 176 11.59 -10.04 -15.26
N THR A 177 12.02 -9.73 -14.03
CA THR A 177 12.11 -10.68 -12.92
C THR A 177 10.94 -10.52 -11.95
N VAL A 178 10.32 -9.36 -11.91
CA VAL A 178 9.18 -9.06 -11.04
C VAL A 178 8.00 -8.55 -11.87
N LEU A 179 6.80 -9.06 -11.59
CA LEU A 179 5.54 -8.53 -12.08
C LEU A 179 4.76 -7.91 -10.92
N ALA A 180 4.46 -6.61 -10.98
CA ALA A 180 3.53 -5.96 -10.06
C ALA A 180 2.22 -5.67 -10.82
N SER A 181 1.11 -6.28 -10.40
CA SER A 181 -0.15 -6.28 -11.17
C SER A 181 -1.35 -6.59 -10.28
N THR A 182 -2.57 -6.37 -10.76
CA THR A 182 -3.74 -7.05 -10.16
C THR A 182 -3.73 -8.55 -10.50
N PRO A 183 -4.27 -9.42 -9.64
CA PRO A 183 -4.49 -10.84 -9.95
C PRO A 183 -5.26 -11.08 -11.25
N SER A 184 -6.34 -10.34 -11.50
CA SER A 184 -7.16 -10.47 -12.72
C SER A 184 -6.38 -10.14 -13.98
N PHE A 185 -5.52 -9.11 -13.95
CA PHE A 185 -4.70 -8.77 -15.10
C PHE A 185 -3.56 -9.78 -15.31
N ALA A 186 -2.99 -10.33 -14.23
CA ALA A 186 -2.02 -11.43 -14.32
C ALA A 186 -2.64 -12.70 -14.94
N LEU A 187 -3.88 -13.05 -14.59
CA LEU A 187 -4.62 -14.13 -15.27
C LEU A 187 -4.85 -13.83 -16.76
N HIS A 188 -5.19 -12.60 -17.11
CA HIS A 188 -5.33 -12.21 -18.51
C HIS A 188 -4.00 -12.35 -19.30
N ILE A 189 -2.87 -12.06 -18.66
CA ILE A 189 -1.53 -12.32 -19.21
C ILE A 189 -1.31 -13.82 -19.42
N VAL A 190 -1.67 -14.67 -18.45
CA VAL A 190 -1.60 -16.14 -18.57
C VAL A 190 -2.43 -16.64 -19.74
N GLU A 191 -3.69 -16.24 -19.85
CA GLU A 191 -4.55 -16.64 -20.97
C GLU A 191 -3.96 -16.24 -22.32
N THR A 192 -3.38 -15.05 -22.40
CA THR A 192 -2.76 -14.53 -23.63
C THR A 192 -1.50 -15.32 -23.96
N MET A 193 -0.67 -15.63 -22.97
CA MET A 193 0.52 -16.47 -23.11
C MET A 193 0.17 -17.85 -23.69
N GLN A 194 -0.90 -18.47 -23.17
CA GLN A 194 -1.42 -19.76 -23.65
C GLN A 194 -1.96 -19.67 -25.07
N LYS A 195 -2.79 -18.67 -25.39
CA LYS A 195 -3.33 -18.42 -26.75
C LYS A 195 -2.21 -18.24 -27.77
N ARG A 196 -1.15 -17.52 -27.40
CA ARG A 196 0.03 -17.27 -28.24
C ARG A 196 1.06 -18.41 -28.20
N ARG A 197 0.83 -19.45 -27.39
CA ARG A 197 1.72 -20.61 -27.20
C ARG A 197 3.15 -20.21 -26.83
N ILE A 198 3.29 -19.17 -26.01
CA ILE A 198 4.59 -18.71 -25.53
C ILE A 198 5.06 -19.68 -24.42
N PRO A 199 6.21 -20.35 -24.57
CA PRO A 199 6.72 -21.25 -23.54
C PRO A 199 7.09 -20.47 -22.27
N ARG A 200 6.74 -20.98 -21.09
CA ARG A 200 7.15 -20.39 -19.80
C ARG A 200 8.66 -20.16 -19.68
N ALA A 201 9.47 -21.00 -20.35
CA ALA A 201 10.93 -20.92 -20.35
C ALA A 201 11.47 -19.63 -21.01
N ASN A 202 10.63 -18.89 -21.72
CA ASN A 202 10.97 -17.59 -22.29
C ASN A 202 10.82 -16.44 -21.28
N LEU A 203 10.21 -16.69 -20.11
CA LEU A 203 10.05 -15.70 -19.05
C LEU A 203 11.16 -15.86 -18.00
N SER A 204 11.56 -14.75 -17.39
CA SER A 204 12.55 -14.70 -16.30
C SER A 204 11.92 -14.33 -14.94
N LEU A 205 10.59 -14.34 -14.87
CA LEU A 205 9.83 -13.96 -13.68
C LEU A 205 10.18 -14.88 -12.52
N ARG A 206 10.26 -14.29 -11.32
CA ARG A 206 10.49 -14.99 -10.05
C ARG A 206 9.57 -14.50 -8.94
N ILE A 207 9.12 -13.25 -8.98
CA ILE A 207 8.23 -12.64 -7.99
C ILE A 207 7.02 -12.01 -8.70
N GLY A 208 5.84 -12.24 -8.15
CA GLY A 208 4.62 -11.49 -8.43
C GLY A 208 4.21 -10.71 -7.18
N LEU A 209 4.06 -9.38 -7.29
CA LEU A 209 3.43 -8.55 -6.26
C LEU A 209 2.02 -8.22 -6.71
N LEU A 210 1.04 -8.91 -6.12
CA LEU A 210 -0.35 -8.86 -6.54
C LEU A 210 -1.22 -8.22 -5.46
N GLY A 211 -2.18 -7.40 -5.86
CA GLY A 211 -3.08 -6.74 -4.91
C GLY A 211 -4.17 -5.92 -5.59
N ALA A 212 -4.73 -4.98 -4.83
CA ALA A 212 -5.85 -4.09 -5.20
C ALA A 212 -7.21 -4.78 -5.43
N GLU A 213 -7.30 -6.10 -5.23
CA GLU A 213 -8.56 -6.86 -5.23
C GLU A 213 -8.41 -8.15 -4.42
N PRO A 214 -9.49 -8.68 -3.83
CA PRO A 214 -9.48 -10.00 -3.21
C PRO A 214 -9.25 -11.09 -4.26
N TRP A 215 -8.46 -12.11 -3.91
CA TRP A 215 -8.16 -13.21 -4.81
C TRP A 215 -7.95 -14.51 -4.02
N PRO A 216 -8.53 -15.64 -4.48
CA PRO A 216 -8.44 -16.90 -3.78
C PRO A 216 -7.11 -17.63 -4.08
N GLU A 217 -6.75 -18.59 -3.23
CA GLU A 217 -5.48 -19.32 -3.34
C GLU A 217 -5.37 -20.13 -4.64
N GLU A 218 -6.49 -20.56 -5.21
CA GLU A 218 -6.52 -21.26 -6.51
C GLU A 218 -6.04 -20.34 -7.65
N VAL A 219 -6.41 -19.06 -7.62
CA VAL A 219 -5.92 -18.07 -8.59
C VAL A 219 -4.42 -17.87 -8.44
N ARG A 220 -3.91 -17.85 -7.20
CA ARG A 220 -2.48 -17.81 -6.92
C ARG A 220 -1.74 -18.97 -7.56
N GLN A 221 -2.20 -20.19 -7.32
CA GLN A 221 -1.55 -21.40 -7.83
C GLN A 221 -1.48 -21.41 -9.36
N ILE A 222 -2.55 -20.96 -10.04
CA ILE A 222 -2.57 -20.84 -11.50
C ILE A 222 -1.50 -19.85 -11.98
N ILE A 223 -1.46 -18.64 -11.40
CA ILE A 223 -0.51 -17.60 -11.79
C ILE A 223 0.93 -18.07 -11.54
N GLU A 224 1.21 -18.66 -10.37
CA GLU A 224 2.53 -19.17 -10.00
C GLU A 224 3.00 -20.26 -10.98
N ALA A 225 2.13 -21.22 -11.29
CA ALA A 225 2.46 -22.34 -12.17
C ALA A 225 2.72 -21.90 -13.62
N GLU A 226 1.86 -21.04 -14.16
CA GLU A 226 1.91 -20.64 -15.56
C GLU A 226 3.02 -19.61 -15.82
N LEU A 227 3.17 -18.59 -14.95
CA LEU A 227 4.18 -17.55 -15.12
C LEU A 227 5.56 -17.92 -14.53
N GLY A 228 5.63 -19.00 -13.73
CA GLY A 228 6.89 -19.47 -13.15
C GLY A 228 7.43 -18.57 -12.04
N LEU A 229 6.55 -17.91 -11.28
CA LEU A 229 6.90 -16.98 -10.21
C LEU A 229 6.35 -17.42 -8.85
N ARG A 230 6.78 -16.76 -7.77
CA ARG A 230 6.08 -16.77 -6.48
C ARG A 230 5.29 -15.50 -6.30
N ALA A 231 3.99 -15.63 -6.06
CA ALA A 231 3.07 -14.53 -5.89
C ALA A 231 2.88 -14.20 -4.42
N TYR A 232 2.98 -12.91 -4.12
CA TYR A 232 2.86 -12.32 -2.80
C TYR A 232 1.77 -11.25 -2.82
N ASP A 233 0.95 -11.25 -1.80
CA ASP A 233 -0.14 -10.31 -1.61
C ASP A 233 0.37 -8.99 -0.99
N ILE A 234 -0.15 -7.87 -1.48
CA ILE A 234 0.13 -6.53 -0.96
C ILE A 234 -1.17 -5.74 -0.82
N TYR A 235 -1.37 -5.18 0.37
CA TYR A 235 -2.61 -4.54 0.77
C TYR A 235 -2.43 -3.03 1.00
N GLY A 236 -3.49 -2.30 0.69
CA GLY A 236 -3.66 -0.89 0.96
C GLY A 236 -5.07 -0.46 0.60
N VAL A 237 -5.47 0.69 1.11
CA VAL A 237 -6.74 1.34 0.78
C VAL A 237 -6.52 2.84 0.74
N LEU A 238 -7.21 3.52 -0.18
CA LEU A 238 -7.10 4.97 -0.41
C LEU A 238 -7.07 5.80 0.90
N GLU A 239 -8.00 5.56 1.82
CA GLU A 239 -8.14 6.32 3.07
C GLU A 239 -6.90 6.30 3.97
N LEU A 240 -6.02 5.31 3.79
CA LEU A 240 -4.74 5.20 4.50
C LEU A 240 -3.60 5.54 3.54
N VAL A 241 -3.21 4.55 2.74
CA VAL A 241 -2.27 4.59 1.60
C VAL A 241 -2.49 3.32 0.77
N GLU A 242 -2.30 3.38 -0.55
CA GLU A 242 -2.44 2.19 -1.41
C GLU A 242 -1.42 2.14 -2.57
N PRO A 243 -0.46 1.20 -2.58
CA PRO A 243 -0.27 0.05 -1.69
C PRO A 243 0.58 0.40 -0.45
N GLY A 244 0.78 -0.56 0.47
CA GLY A 244 1.86 -0.48 1.47
C GLY A 244 1.41 -0.47 2.93
N VAL A 245 0.12 -0.66 3.20
CA VAL A 245 -0.38 -0.84 4.58
C VAL A 245 0.12 -2.16 5.15
N ALA A 246 0.02 -3.23 4.36
CA ALA A 246 0.49 -4.56 4.74
C ALA A 246 0.95 -5.37 3.53
N GLY A 247 1.77 -6.40 3.75
CA GLY A 247 2.20 -7.31 2.68
C GLY A 247 2.70 -8.65 3.20
N GLU A 248 2.69 -9.66 2.34
CA GLU A 248 3.22 -10.99 2.70
C GLU A 248 4.74 -11.02 2.80
N CYS A 249 5.23 -11.99 3.59
CA CYS A 249 6.61 -12.41 3.57
C CYS A 249 6.77 -13.77 2.86
N PRO A 250 8.00 -14.31 2.70
CA PRO A 250 8.23 -15.62 2.10
C PRO A 250 7.45 -16.80 2.71
N ALA A 251 6.95 -16.66 3.94
CA ALA A 251 6.12 -17.67 4.59
C ALA A 251 4.70 -17.78 4.01
N ARG A 252 4.15 -16.70 3.42
CA ARG A 252 2.77 -16.64 2.87
C ARG A 252 1.71 -17.15 3.85
N GLN A 253 1.77 -16.65 5.09
CA GLN A 253 0.86 -17.00 6.19
C GLN A 253 0.20 -15.74 6.77
N GLY A 254 -0.38 -14.93 5.88
CA GLY A 254 -0.97 -13.63 6.22
C GLY A 254 -0.04 -12.45 5.93
N LEU A 255 -0.59 -11.25 6.13
CA LEU A 255 0.08 -9.98 5.83
C LEU A 255 0.73 -9.39 7.08
N HIS A 256 1.98 -8.98 6.97
CA HIS A 256 2.62 -8.13 7.95
C HIS A 256 2.14 -6.69 7.76
N ILE A 257 1.50 -6.13 8.77
CA ILE A 257 1.15 -4.71 8.81
C ILE A 257 2.43 -3.91 9.10
N ASN A 258 2.60 -2.75 8.46
CA ASN A 258 3.61 -1.78 8.87
C ASN A 258 3.19 -1.12 10.18
N GLU A 259 3.23 -1.89 11.28
CA GLU A 259 2.69 -1.56 12.61
C GLU A 259 3.33 -0.32 13.25
N ASP A 260 4.53 0.06 12.81
CA ASP A 260 5.14 1.32 13.20
C ASP A 260 4.37 2.52 12.62
N HIS A 261 3.71 2.37 11.48
CA HIS A 261 2.93 3.42 10.81
C HIS A 261 1.41 3.27 11.00
N PHE A 262 0.90 2.05 11.21
CA PHE A 262 -0.53 1.78 11.37
C PHE A 262 -0.81 1.02 12.66
N LEU A 263 -1.66 1.58 13.51
CA LEU A 263 -2.21 0.87 14.66
C LEU A 263 -3.50 0.15 14.22
N ALA A 264 -3.49 -1.18 14.28
CA ALA A 264 -4.59 -2.01 13.78
C ALA A 264 -5.53 -2.46 14.91
N GLU A 265 -6.83 -2.35 14.67
CA GLU A 265 -7.89 -2.85 15.55
C GLU A 265 -8.85 -3.75 14.76
N ILE A 266 -9.31 -4.84 15.38
CA ILE A 266 -10.36 -5.70 14.85
C ILE A 266 -11.58 -5.49 15.74
N ILE A 267 -12.70 -5.06 15.15
CA ILE A 267 -13.93 -4.71 15.85
C ILE A 267 -15.10 -5.56 15.33
N ASP A 268 -16.13 -5.69 16.16
CA ASP A 268 -17.42 -6.26 15.75
C ASP A 268 -18.19 -5.21 14.91
N PRO A 269 -18.71 -5.55 13.71
CA PRO A 269 -19.41 -4.60 12.85
C PRO A 269 -20.85 -4.21 13.30
N VAL A 270 -21.33 -4.75 14.44
CA VAL A 270 -22.69 -4.50 14.98
C VAL A 270 -22.91 -3.06 15.43
#